data_AF-A0A8J3N6U8-F1
#
_entry.id   AF-A0A8J3N6U8-F1
#
_cell.length_a   1.000
_cell.length_b   1.000
_cell.length_c   1.000
_cell.angle_alpha   90.00
_cell.angle_beta   90.00
_cell.angle_gamma   90.00
#
_symmetry.space_group_name_H-M   'P 1'
#
loop_
_entity.id
_entity.type
_entity.pdbx_description
1 polymer ?
#
loop_
_entity_poly.entity_id
_entity_poly.type
_entity_poly.pdbx_seq_one_letter_code
_entity_poly.pdbx_strand_id
1 'polypeptide(L)'
;MSTGVSHHYYPLQDNPECPLVCGDSYFRLKIHDAQAFFPAGILKQAKFLLFSSSVESSFSPGHAIQSLHKLTTLKKNIPCRLGVNTNLTGWLPARETDSIRLTLNYTVTQDTPIKTLVDTMEQLKLEAAVSLTRPDIAVAIKVSQIAGHLLSHLLQEGRQTEVFPLILDLNLADLKSGYYVVLGTLTDEIYPNNLEMKRGKLAMQGGHELSRFSYIVIHVQTLKRRGLEAVREEAWGELLQMCKDEVLNVIIRDEDDRREAFLQWLNNLKQVRVMARKERSFLEREVAATIAEAQTIIEQKLLSSTTLQAGGLEDYPDEWQETLGYRTPQELSRAVRDYKDAVELSEHLLQRYELDSNQ
;
A
#
# COMPACT_ATOMS: atom_id res chain seq x y z
N MET A 1 31.69 -29.24 0.84
CA MET A 1 31.42 -27.79 0.70
C MET A 1 30.10 -27.52 1.38
N SER A 2 30.14 -27.06 2.64
CA SER A 2 28.94 -26.59 3.33
C SER A 2 28.83 -25.07 3.14
N THR A 3 28.41 -24.66 1.95
CA THR A 3 27.90 -23.31 1.72
C THR A 3 26.45 -23.28 2.21
N GLY A 4 26.17 -22.55 3.28
CA GLY A 4 24.85 -22.49 3.88
C GLY A 4 24.22 -21.12 3.73
N VAL A 5 22.90 -21.05 3.68
CA VAL A 5 22.12 -19.84 3.95
C VAL A 5 21.58 -19.93 5.35
N SER A 6 21.71 -18.87 6.14
CA SER A 6 21.03 -18.83 7.43
C SER A 6 19.52 -18.76 7.25
N HIS A 7 18.75 -19.20 8.25
CA HIS A 7 17.36 -18.77 8.35
C HIS A 7 17.31 -17.24 8.44
N HIS A 8 16.15 -16.66 8.12
CA HIS A 8 15.95 -15.23 8.27
C HIS A 8 15.96 -14.88 9.76
N TYR A 9 16.74 -13.87 10.12
CA TYR A 9 16.86 -13.37 11.48
C TYR A 9 16.09 -12.07 11.63
N TYR A 10 15.46 -11.92 12.79
CA TYR A 10 14.94 -10.66 13.27
C TYR A 10 15.95 -10.09 14.29
N PRO A 11 16.93 -9.27 13.86
CA PRO A 11 17.98 -8.75 14.74
C PRO A 11 17.39 -7.88 15.85
N LEU A 12 18.17 -7.70 16.92
CA LEU A 12 17.88 -6.70 17.95
C LEU A 12 17.83 -5.32 17.30
N GLN A 13 16.74 -4.61 17.52
CA GLN A 13 16.45 -3.33 16.87
C GLN A 13 15.46 -2.54 17.72
N ASP A 14 15.39 -1.24 17.48
CA ASP A 14 14.39 -0.38 18.11
C ASP A 14 12.98 -0.83 17.70
N ASN A 15 12.01 -0.63 18.59
CA ASN A 15 10.63 -0.97 18.28
C ASN A 15 10.13 -0.13 17.09
N PRO A 16 9.54 -0.77 16.06
CA PRO A 16 9.02 -0.07 14.90
C PRO A 16 7.88 0.87 15.32
N GLU A 17 7.83 2.06 14.72
CA GLU A 17 6.84 3.11 15.05
C GLU A 17 5.39 2.64 14.85
N CYS A 18 5.17 1.81 13.83
CA CYS A 18 3.87 1.23 13.51
C CYS A 18 4.00 -0.30 13.42
N PRO A 19 3.30 -1.08 14.27
CA PRO A 19 3.25 -2.52 14.09
C PRO A 19 2.50 -2.89 12.81
N LEU A 20 2.89 -3.99 12.17
CA LEU A 20 2.11 -4.60 11.09
C LEU A 20 0.85 -5.24 11.69
N VAL A 21 -0.33 -4.79 11.27
CA VAL A 21 -1.61 -5.41 11.65
C VAL A 21 -2.31 -5.90 10.38
N CYS A 22 -2.46 -7.21 10.25
CA CYS A 22 -3.18 -7.80 9.12
C CYS A 22 -4.63 -7.29 9.07
N GLY A 23 -5.09 -6.96 7.87
CA GLY A 23 -6.42 -6.40 7.59
C GLY A 23 -6.56 -4.91 7.88
N ASP A 24 -5.61 -4.28 8.57
CA ASP A 24 -5.68 -2.88 9.01
C ASP A 24 -4.37 -2.10 8.76
N SER A 25 -3.44 -2.63 7.97
CA SER A 25 -2.18 -1.97 7.65
C SER A 25 -1.75 -2.23 6.21
N TYR A 26 -0.94 -1.32 5.70
CA TYR A 26 -0.14 -1.51 4.50
C TYR A 26 1.30 -1.73 4.89
N PHE A 27 2.04 -2.41 4.01
CA PHE A 27 3.46 -2.61 4.18
C PHE A 27 4.20 -2.44 2.87
N ARG A 28 5.50 -2.17 2.94
CA ARG A 28 6.39 -2.22 1.78
C ARG A 28 7.72 -2.82 2.18
N LEU A 29 8.32 -3.52 1.23
CA LEU A 29 9.61 -4.17 1.41
C LEU A 29 10.69 -3.32 0.75
N LYS A 30 11.80 -3.15 1.46
CA LYS A 30 12.92 -2.33 1.01
C LYS A 30 14.24 -3.02 1.31
N ILE A 31 15.16 -3.06 0.35
CA ILE A 31 16.57 -3.37 0.66
C ILE A 31 17.13 -2.16 1.37
N HIS A 32 17.51 -2.34 2.63
CA HIS A 32 18.06 -1.29 3.47
C HIS A 32 19.59 -1.27 3.43
N ASP A 33 20.21 -2.45 3.47
CA ASP A 33 21.65 -2.62 3.33
C ASP A 33 21.95 -3.98 2.70
N ALA A 34 23.08 -4.07 1.99
CA ALA A 34 23.54 -5.31 1.40
C ALA A 34 25.07 -5.31 1.33
N GLN A 35 25.66 -6.44 1.67
CA GLN A 35 27.10 -6.64 1.62
C GLN A 35 27.40 -7.98 0.98
N ALA A 36 28.47 -8.02 0.20
CA ALA A 36 29.02 -9.24 -0.34
C ALA A 36 30.47 -9.41 0.09
N PHE A 37 30.83 -10.58 0.58
CA PHE A 37 32.20 -10.96 0.91
C PHE A 37 32.57 -12.24 0.17
N PHE A 38 33.74 -12.24 -0.47
CA PHE A 38 34.21 -13.41 -1.21
C PHE A 38 35.68 -13.73 -0.90
N PRO A 39 35.97 -14.96 -0.46
CA PRO A 39 37.33 -15.39 -0.21
C PRO A 39 38.10 -15.58 -1.52
N ALA A 40 39.39 -15.23 -1.52
CA ALA A 40 40.26 -15.20 -2.70
C ALA A 40 40.43 -16.56 -3.42
N GLY A 41 40.10 -17.67 -2.76
CA GLY A 41 40.28 -19.02 -3.29
C GLY A 41 39.22 -19.51 -4.29
N ILE A 42 37.98 -19.00 -4.21
CA ILE A 42 36.84 -19.52 -4.98
C ILE A 42 36.74 -18.83 -6.37
N LEU A 43 37.17 -17.58 -6.47
CA LEU A 43 36.91 -16.71 -7.63
C LEU A 43 38.19 -16.35 -8.39
N LYS A 44 38.92 -17.35 -8.90
CA LYS A 44 40.21 -17.11 -9.59
C LYS A 44 40.10 -16.13 -10.78
N GLN A 45 38.97 -16.13 -11.50
CA GLN A 45 38.74 -15.32 -12.72
C GLN A 45 37.59 -14.30 -12.61
N ALA A 46 36.94 -14.22 -11.46
CA ALA A 46 35.71 -13.46 -11.31
C ALA A 46 36.05 -12.01 -10.89
N LYS A 47 35.55 -11.03 -11.64
CA LYS A 47 35.93 -9.61 -11.49
C LYS A 47 34.75 -8.68 -11.25
N PHE A 48 33.55 -9.06 -11.66
CA PHE A 48 32.36 -8.24 -11.46
C PHE A 48 31.34 -8.98 -10.61
N LEU A 49 30.73 -8.24 -9.70
CA LEU A 49 29.61 -8.66 -8.87
C LEU A 49 28.35 -8.02 -9.43
N LEU A 50 27.41 -8.86 -9.81
CA LEU A 50 26.04 -8.51 -10.16
C LEU A 50 25.15 -8.81 -8.95
N PHE A 51 24.36 -7.82 -8.55
CA PHE A 51 23.36 -7.97 -7.51
C PHE A 51 21.97 -7.68 -8.07
N SER A 52 21.10 -8.67 -8.04
CA SER A 52 19.73 -8.60 -8.55
C SER A 52 18.73 -9.16 -7.54
N SER A 53 17.47 -8.78 -7.71
CA SER A 53 16.34 -9.35 -6.98
C SER A 53 15.27 -9.84 -7.93
N SER A 54 14.51 -10.82 -7.48
CA SER A 54 13.24 -11.25 -8.05
C SER A 54 12.20 -11.26 -6.95
N VAL A 55 11.07 -10.59 -7.16
CA VAL A 55 9.97 -10.53 -6.20
C VAL A 55 8.76 -11.22 -6.82
N GLU A 56 8.33 -12.30 -6.20
CA GLU A 56 7.09 -12.99 -6.52
C GLU A 56 6.09 -12.79 -5.37
N SER A 57 4.83 -12.55 -5.70
CA SER A 57 3.81 -12.27 -4.68
C SER A 57 2.45 -12.85 -5.04
N SER A 58 1.65 -13.17 -4.02
CA SER A 58 0.24 -13.57 -4.20
C SER A 58 -0.65 -12.45 -4.79
N PHE A 59 -0.20 -11.20 -4.71
CA PHE A 59 -0.87 -10.04 -5.32
C PHE A 59 -0.85 -10.10 -6.85
N SER A 60 0.25 -10.63 -7.42
CA SER A 60 0.48 -10.78 -8.87
C SER A 60 1.02 -12.19 -9.16
N PRO A 61 0.19 -13.23 -9.04
CA PRO A 61 0.65 -14.61 -9.13
C PRO A 61 1.22 -14.92 -10.52
N GLY A 62 2.37 -15.61 -10.56
CA GLY A 62 3.06 -15.98 -11.79
C GLY A 62 3.77 -14.82 -12.51
N HIS A 63 3.84 -13.63 -11.90
CA HIS A 63 4.56 -12.47 -12.46
C HIS A 63 5.65 -12.04 -11.48
N ALA A 64 6.84 -12.62 -11.63
CA ALA A 64 8.00 -12.24 -10.85
C ALA A 64 8.59 -10.92 -11.40
N ILE A 65 8.70 -9.92 -10.54
CA ILE A 65 9.36 -8.65 -10.87
C ILE A 65 10.85 -8.82 -10.62
N GLN A 66 11.64 -8.78 -11.69
CA GLN A 66 13.10 -8.83 -11.62
C GLN A 66 13.70 -7.44 -11.68
N SER A 67 14.75 -7.19 -10.91
CA SER A 67 15.44 -5.91 -10.87
C SER A 67 16.93 -6.11 -10.71
N LEU A 68 17.71 -5.36 -11.48
CA LEU A 68 19.15 -5.23 -11.27
C LEU A 68 19.41 -4.03 -10.38
N HIS A 69 20.09 -4.24 -9.27
CA HIS A 69 20.36 -3.19 -8.29
C HIS A 69 21.77 -2.65 -8.37
N LYS A 70 22.75 -3.51 -8.68
CA LYS A 70 24.15 -3.09 -8.77
C LYS A 70 24.99 -4.01 -9.64
N LEU A 71 25.93 -3.40 -10.34
CA LEU A 71 27.05 -4.06 -11.00
C LEU A 71 28.31 -3.35 -10.53
N THR A 72 29.27 -4.06 -9.94
CA THR A 72 30.47 -3.43 -9.40
C THR A 72 31.68 -4.37 -9.46
N THR A 73 32.87 -3.81 -9.35
CA THR A 73 34.11 -4.60 -9.31
C THR A 73 34.30 -5.31 -7.97
N LEU A 74 34.73 -6.56 -8.04
CA LEU A 74 34.95 -7.39 -6.87
C LEU A 74 36.38 -7.27 -6.35
N LYS A 75 36.53 -6.93 -5.07
CA LYS A 75 37.82 -6.98 -4.37
C LYS A 75 37.90 -8.25 -3.52
N LYS A 76 38.89 -9.09 -3.81
CA LYS A 76 39.10 -10.37 -3.10
C LYS A 76 39.44 -10.13 -1.63
N ASN A 77 38.87 -10.93 -0.72
CA ASN A 77 39.07 -10.85 0.75
C ASN A 77 38.67 -9.51 1.38
N ILE A 78 37.90 -8.67 0.69
CA ILE A 78 37.44 -7.39 1.21
C ILE A 78 35.90 -7.37 1.10
N PRO A 79 35.17 -7.11 2.21
CA PRO A 79 33.73 -6.95 2.13
C PRO A 79 33.38 -5.75 1.26
N CYS A 80 32.49 -5.97 0.29
CA CYS A 80 31.95 -4.95 -0.59
C CYS A 80 30.54 -4.61 -0.13
N ARG A 81 30.35 -3.43 0.47
CA ARG A 81 29.01 -2.90 0.71
C ARG A 81 28.45 -2.36 -0.59
N LEU A 82 27.27 -2.84 -0.95
CA LEU A 82 26.66 -2.49 -2.22
C LEU A 82 26.05 -1.08 -2.18
N GLY A 83 25.69 -0.56 -1.01
CA GLY A 83 25.06 0.76 -0.89
C GLY A 83 23.69 0.81 -1.58
N VAL A 84 23.03 -0.35 -1.73
CA VAL A 84 21.72 -0.47 -2.35
C VAL A 84 20.67 -0.11 -1.31
N ASN A 85 19.79 0.82 -1.68
CA ASN A 85 18.75 1.35 -0.81
C ASN A 85 17.46 1.55 -1.62
N THR A 86 16.80 0.45 -1.99
CA THR A 86 15.75 0.43 -3.01
C THR A 86 14.49 -0.27 -2.52
N ASN A 87 13.33 0.23 -2.94
CA ASN A 87 12.04 -0.40 -2.65
C ASN A 87 11.87 -1.61 -3.57
N LEU A 88 11.57 -2.76 -2.98
CA LEU A 88 11.29 -4.00 -3.71
C LEU A 88 9.81 -4.10 -4.09
N THR A 89 8.95 -3.49 -3.30
CA THR A 89 7.51 -3.41 -3.56
C THR A 89 7.02 -1.98 -3.40
N GLY A 90 5.89 -1.67 -4.02
CA GLY A 90 5.05 -0.57 -3.57
C GLY A 90 4.47 -0.83 -2.17
N TRP A 91 3.60 0.05 -1.72
CA TRP A 91 2.76 -0.23 -0.55
C TRP A 91 1.76 -1.32 -0.94
N LEU A 92 1.66 -2.39 -0.15
CA LEU A 92 0.76 -3.51 -0.37
C LEU A 92 -0.15 -3.66 0.85
N PRO A 93 -1.43 -4.01 0.70
CA PRO A 93 -2.30 -4.25 1.83
C PRO A 93 -1.84 -5.51 2.57
N ALA A 94 -1.73 -5.46 3.89
CA ALA A 94 -1.36 -6.61 4.70
C ALA A 94 -2.59 -7.52 4.89
N ARG A 95 -2.65 -8.66 4.22
CA ARG A 95 -3.72 -9.67 4.39
C ARG A 95 -3.11 -11.00 4.81
N GLU A 96 -3.76 -11.72 5.71
CA GLU A 96 -3.20 -12.94 6.32
C GLU A 96 -2.92 -14.06 5.31
N THR A 97 -3.68 -14.10 4.21
CA THR A 97 -3.54 -15.11 3.16
C THR A 97 -2.45 -14.79 2.15
N ASP A 98 -1.86 -13.60 2.20
CA ASP A 98 -0.89 -13.15 1.23
C ASP A 98 0.53 -13.56 1.60
N SER A 99 1.35 -13.75 0.57
CA SER A 99 2.74 -14.14 0.71
C SER A 99 3.61 -13.44 -0.32
N ILE A 100 4.86 -13.22 0.06
CA ILE A 100 5.89 -12.66 -0.81
C ILE A 100 7.13 -13.54 -0.74
N ARG A 101 7.59 -13.96 -1.90
CA ARG A 101 8.87 -14.62 -2.07
C ARG A 101 9.85 -13.62 -2.67
N LEU A 102 10.90 -13.31 -1.93
CA LEU A 102 12.03 -12.54 -2.43
C LEU A 102 13.16 -13.51 -2.73
N THR A 103 13.68 -13.46 -3.95
CA THR A 103 14.91 -14.15 -4.34
C THR A 103 15.95 -13.10 -4.66
N LEU A 104 17.08 -13.12 -3.95
CA LEU A 104 18.14 -12.15 -4.08
C LEU A 104 19.41 -12.88 -4.49
N ASN A 105 19.98 -12.49 -5.62
CA ASN A 105 21.04 -13.23 -6.27
C ASN A 105 22.33 -12.42 -6.30
N TYR A 106 23.39 -13.02 -5.78
CA TYR A 106 24.77 -12.57 -5.98
C TYR A 106 25.42 -13.42 -7.06
N THR A 107 25.54 -12.83 -8.25
CA THR A 107 26.16 -13.49 -9.40
C THR A 107 27.51 -12.87 -9.67
N VAL A 108 28.54 -13.70 -9.81
CA VAL A 108 29.88 -13.19 -10.15
C VAL A 108 30.23 -13.60 -11.57
N THR A 109 30.69 -12.63 -12.36
CA THR A 109 31.00 -12.81 -13.79
C THR A 109 32.48 -12.60 -14.09
N GLN A 110 32.93 -13.28 -15.15
CA GLN A 110 34.30 -13.20 -15.66
C GLN A 110 34.48 -11.98 -16.58
N ASP A 111 35.75 -11.58 -16.74
CA ASP A 111 36.20 -10.26 -17.21
C ASP A 111 35.77 -9.83 -18.63
N THR A 112 35.41 -10.79 -19.49
CA THR A 112 35.19 -10.56 -20.93
C THR A 112 33.93 -11.32 -21.37
N PRO A 113 32.93 -10.67 -21.99
CA PRO A 113 32.98 -9.36 -22.67
C PRO A 113 32.41 -8.16 -21.88
N ILE A 114 32.22 -8.29 -20.56
CA ILE A 114 31.35 -7.38 -19.78
C ILE A 114 32.03 -6.07 -19.34
N LYS A 115 33.37 -6.04 -19.29
CA LYS A 115 34.13 -4.89 -18.76
C LYS A 115 33.78 -3.55 -19.41
N THR A 116 33.73 -3.49 -20.74
CA THR A 116 33.46 -2.23 -21.46
C THR A 116 32.06 -1.68 -21.14
N LEU A 117 31.08 -2.57 -20.95
CA LEU A 117 29.72 -2.19 -20.58
C LEU A 117 29.64 -1.71 -19.13
N VAL A 118 30.32 -2.39 -18.20
CA VAL A 118 30.41 -1.97 -16.78
C VAL A 118 31.07 -0.60 -16.67
N ASP A 119 32.24 -0.44 -17.29
CA ASP A 119 33.00 0.81 -17.26
C ASP A 119 32.14 1.96 -17.82
N THR A 120 31.31 1.70 -18.84
CA THR A 120 30.39 2.68 -19.41
C THR A 120 29.19 2.96 -18.49
N MET A 121 28.61 1.95 -17.83
CA MET A 121 27.49 2.12 -16.88
C MET A 121 27.91 2.90 -15.62
N GLU A 122 29.10 2.61 -15.08
CA GLU A 122 29.68 3.33 -13.94
C GLU A 122 29.96 4.80 -14.31
N GLN A 123 30.54 5.05 -15.49
CA GLN A 123 30.77 6.40 -16.00
C GLN A 123 29.48 7.21 -16.21
N LEU A 124 28.40 6.55 -16.66
CA LEU A 124 27.11 7.18 -16.91
C LEU A 124 26.20 7.25 -15.67
N LYS A 125 26.63 6.72 -14.50
CA LYS A 125 25.81 6.62 -13.28
C LYS A 125 24.45 5.95 -13.51
N LEU A 126 24.36 5.01 -14.45
CA LEU A 126 23.14 4.26 -14.77
C LEU A 126 22.82 3.17 -13.72
N GLU A 127 23.66 3.04 -12.70
CA GLU A 127 23.60 2.03 -11.64
C GLU A 127 22.29 2.04 -10.82
N ALA A 128 21.52 3.13 -10.81
CA ALA A 128 20.38 3.33 -9.91
C ALA A 128 19.00 3.48 -10.60
N ALA A 129 18.91 3.37 -11.93
CA ALA A 129 17.74 3.85 -12.68
C ALA A 129 16.78 2.75 -13.19
N VAL A 130 16.73 1.57 -12.56
CA VAL A 130 15.75 0.52 -12.90
C VAL A 130 14.97 0.11 -11.66
N SER A 131 14.21 1.06 -11.09
CA SER A 131 13.21 0.79 -10.05
C SER A 131 11.82 0.94 -10.68
N LEU A 132 11.14 -0.19 -10.88
CA LEU A 132 9.81 -0.28 -11.49
C LEU A 132 8.69 0.14 -10.52
N THR A 133 8.67 1.40 -10.08
CA THR A 133 7.61 1.87 -9.16
C THR A 133 6.96 3.22 -9.51
N ARG A 134 7.01 3.71 -10.76
CA ARG A 134 6.11 4.79 -11.22
C ARG A 134 5.61 4.63 -12.68
N PRO A 135 4.40 5.17 -13.00
CA PRO A 135 3.70 4.97 -14.27
C PRO A 135 4.05 5.98 -15.39
N ASP A 136 5.21 6.65 -15.33
CA ASP A 136 5.65 7.57 -16.38
C ASP A 136 6.34 6.76 -17.51
N ILE A 137 5.49 6.13 -18.33
CA ILE A 137 5.66 4.76 -18.88
C ILE A 137 6.37 4.61 -20.24
N ALA A 138 6.81 5.66 -20.96
CA ALA A 138 7.39 5.41 -22.30
C ALA A 138 8.93 5.23 -22.33
N VAL A 139 9.67 6.00 -21.53
CA VAL A 139 11.13 6.08 -21.63
C VAL A 139 11.81 5.14 -20.62
N ALA A 140 11.29 5.06 -19.40
CA ALA A 140 11.78 4.13 -18.38
C ALA A 140 11.56 2.67 -18.78
N ILE A 141 10.44 2.34 -19.42
CA ILE A 141 10.17 0.98 -19.93
C ILE A 141 11.13 0.61 -21.07
N LYS A 142 11.45 1.52 -21.99
CA LYS A 142 12.43 1.24 -23.06
C LYS A 142 13.85 1.05 -22.52
N VAL A 143 14.28 1.88 -21.57
CA VAL A 143 15.60 1.70 -20.92
C VAL A 143 15.61 0.41 -20.08
N SER A 144 14.51 0.06 -19.41
CA SER A 144 14.38 -1.17 -18.62
C SER A 144 14.28 -2.43 -19.48
N GLN A 145 13.61 -2.36 -20.64
CA GLN A 145 13.56 -3.46 -21.61
C GLN A 145 14.89 -3.65 -22.31
N ILE A 146 15.62 -2.57 -22.61
CA ILE A 146 16.98 -2.63 -23.16
C ILE A 146 17.96 -3.15 -22.10
N ALA A 147 17.90 -2.66 -20.86
CA ALA A 147 18.71 -3.17 -19.76
C ALA A 147 18.37 -4.63 -19.43
N GLY A 148 17.08 -5.00 -19.45
CA GLY A 148 16.60 -6.37 -19.25
C GLY A 148 17.01 -7.31 -20.38
N HIS A 149 16.94 -6.87 -21.64
CA HIS A 149 17.44 -7.63 -22.78
C HIS A 149 18.96 -7.77 -22.77
N LEU A 150 19.69 -6.69 -22.47
CA LEU A 150 21.14 -6.73 -22.30
C LEU A 150 21.53 -7.65 -21.13
N LEU A 151 20.84 -7.58 -20.01
CA LEU A 151 21.02 -8.50 -18.88
C LEU A 151 20.75 -9.94 -19.27
N SER A 152 19.66 -10.22 -20.00
CA SER A 152 19.34 -11.58 -20.45
C SER A 152 20.43 -12.13 -21.39
N HIS A 153 20.99 -11.31 -22.28
CA HIS A 153 22.13 -11.66 -23.11
C HIS A 153 23.42 -11.86 -22.30
N LEU A 154 23.70 -10.99 -21.31
CA LEU A 154 24.86 -11.09 -20.42
C LEU A 154 24.78 -12.30 -19.47
N LEU A 155 23.57 -12.69 -19.07
CA LEU A 155 23.26 -13.91 -18.32
C LEU A 155 23.56 -15.17 -19.14
N GLN A 156 23.42 -15.10 -20.47
CA GLN A 156 23.63 -16.23 -21.38
C GLN A 156 25.07 -16.35 -21.91
N GLU A 157 25.79 -15.23 -22.09
CA GLU A 157 27.13 -15.22 -22.73
C GLU A 157 28.31 -15.37 -21.77
N GLY A 158 28.16 -14.99 -20.49
CA GLY A 158 29.21 -15.12 -19.49
C GLY A 158 29.21 -16.49 -18.81
N ARG A 159 30.39 -17.06 -18.51
CA ARG A 159 30.47 -18.12 -17.49
C ARG A 159 30.11 -17.51 -16.14
N GLN A 160 28.85 -17.63 -15.78
CA GLN A 160 28.31 -17.14 -14.52
C GLN A 160 28.47 -18.21 -13.47
N THR A 161 28.93 -17.81 -12.30
CA THR A 161 28.81 -18.63 -11.11
C THR A 161 27.84 -17.89 -10.22
N GLU A 162 26.62 -18.42 -10.13
CA GLU A 162 25.73 -18.05 -9.04
C GLU A 162 26.43 -18.47 -7.76
N VAL A 163 26.81 -17.48 -6.96
CA VAL A 163 27.57 -17.77 -5.76
C VAL A 163 26.61 -18.11 -4.63
N PHE A 164 25.45 -17.46 -4.61
CA PHE A 164 24.49 -17.61 -3.55
C PHE A 164 23.10 -17.01 -3.87
N PRO A 165 22.03 -17.81 -3.88
CA PRO A 165 20.66 -17.31 -3.79
C PRO A 165 20.23 -17.15 -2.33
N LEU A 166 19.88 -15.94 -1.92
CA LEU A 166 19.14 -15.68 -0.69
C LEU A 166 17.64 -15.70 -1.03
N ILE A 167 16.94 -16.75 -0.60
CA ILE A 167 15.49 -16.84 -0.73
C ILE A 167 14.86 -16.49 0.61
N LEU A 168 13.96 -15.53 0.61
CA LEU A 168 13.18 -15.10 1.76
C LEU A 168 11.70 -15.29 1.43
N ASP A 169 11.10 -16.31 2.03
CA ASP A 169 9.65 -16.53 1.99
C ASP A 169 9.02 -15.82 3.18
N LEU A 170 8.29 -14.75 2.89
CA LEU A 170 7.57 -13.95 3.87
C LEU A 170 6.08 -14.28 3.80
N ASN A 171 5.60 -14.99 4.81
CA ASN A 171 4.17 -15.14 5.05
C ASN A 171 3.67 -13.93 5.84
N LEU A 172 2.64 -13.23 5.35
CA LEU A 172 2.14 -12.04 6.04
C LEU A 172 1.47 -12.35 7.38
N ALA A 173 0.99 -13.56 7.60
CA ALA A 173 0.44 -13.97 8.90
C ALA A 173 1.46 -13.84 10.05
N ASP A 174 2.74 -14.10 9.75
CA ASP A 174 3.82 -14.10 10.75
C ASP A 174 4.77 -12.89 10.61
N LEU A 175 4.53 -12.04 9.61
CA LEU A 175 5.40 -10.90 9.31
C LEU A 175 5.26 -9.82 10.39
N LYS A 176 6.38 -9.23 10.78
CA LYS A 176 6.46 -8.08 11.68
C LYS A 176 7.07 -6.91 10.92
N SER A 177 6.70 -5.69 11.30
CA SER A 177 7.41 -4.49 10.88
C SER A 177 8.83 -4.50 11.45
N GLY A 178 9.81 -3.98 10.70
CA GLY A 178 11.20 -3.88 11.13
C GLY A 178 12.20 -4.49 10.15
N TYR A 179 13.42 -4.68 10.61
CA TYR A 179 14.53 -5.24 9.86
C TYR A 179 14.56 -6.76 9.94
N TYR A 180 14.82 -7.37 8.80
CA TYR A 180 15.06 -8.79 8.59
C TYR A 180 16.42 -8.95 7.95
N VAL A 181 17.15 -9.98 8.38
CA VAL A 181 18.51 -10.22 7.93
C VAL A 181 18.63 -11.64 7.44
N VAL A 182 19.26 -11.80 6.29
CA VAL A 182 19.69 -13.12 5.82
C VAL A 182 21.19 -13.05 5.57
N LEU A 183 21.93 -14.03 6.11
CA LEU A 183 23.37 -14.12 6.00
C LEU A 183 23.77 -15.38 5.25
N GLY A 184 24.87 -15.27 4.52
CA GLY A 184 25.52 -16.38 3.85
C GLY A 184 27.02 -16.28 4.01
N THR A 185 27.67 -17.44 4.04
CA THR A 185 29.13 -17.58 4.01
C THR A 185 29.53 -18.66 3.03
N LEU A 186 30.65 -18.45 2.35
CA LEU A 186 31.26 -19.43 1.44
C LEU A 186 32.36 -20.25 2.12
N THR A 187 32.64 -19.93 3.37
CA THR A 187 33.56 -20.63 4.27
C THR A 187 32.76 -21.24 5.41
N ASP A 188 33.35 -22.21 6.12
CA ASP A 188 32.78 -22.84 7.31
C ASP A 188 32.83 -21.91 8.55
N GLU A 189 32.44 -20.64 8.36
CA GLU A 189 32.30 -19.65 9.43
C GLU A 189 31.02 -19.92 10.22
N ILE A 190 31.11 -19.78 11.54
CA ILE A 190 29.97 -19.95 12.44
C ILE A 190 29.08 -18.73 12.34
N TYR A 191 27.77 -18.93 12.14
CA TYR A 191 26.82 -17.82 12.09
C TYR A 191 26.76 -17.08 13.43
N PRO A 192 26.80 -15.74 13.42
CA PRO A 192 26.68 -14.95 14.64
C PRO A 192 25.24 -15.04 15.19
N ASN A 193 25.11 -15.35 16.48
CA ASN A 193 23.82 -15.46 17.15
C ASN A 193 23.27 -14.11 17.66
N ASN A 194 24.13 -13.10 17.79
CA ASN A 194 23.80 -11.82 18.43
C ASN A 194 23.99 -10.67 17.45
N LEU A 195 23.01 -10.47 16.56
CA LEU A 195 23.01 -9.39 15.58
C LEU A 195 22.14 -8.23 16.06
N GLU A 196 22.61 -7.01 15.83
CA GLU A 196 21.89 -5.78 16.13
C GLU A 196 21.87 -4.84 14.92
N MET A 197 20.75 -4.15 14.75
CA MET A 197 20.64 -3.01 13.85
C MET A 197 20.99 -1.74 14.64
N LYS A 198 22.15 -1.16 14.37
CA LYS A 198 22.64 0.03 15.07
C LYS A 198 22.93 1.15 14.08
N ARG A 199 22.29 2.31 14.27
CA ARG A 199 22.39 3.47 13.36
C ARG A 199 22.11 3.08 11.90
N GLY A 200 21.13 2.19 11.68
CA GLY A 200 20.76 1.71 10.36
C GLY A 200 21.80 0.82 9.68
N LYS A 201 22.71 0.19 10.43
CA LYS A 201 23.67 -0.79 9.90
C LYS A 201 23.58 -2.08 10.69
N LEU A 202 23.78 -3.19 9.99
CA LEU A 202 23.91 -4.49 10.64
C LEU A 202 25.28 -4.61 11.30
N ALA A 203 25.30 -4.98 12.57
CA ALA A 203 26.50 -5.24 13.34
C ALA A 203 26.30 -6.44 14.27
N MET A 204 27.38 -7.01 14.77
CA MET A 204 27.30 -7.86 15.95
C MET A 204 27.02 -7.00 17.19
N GLN A 205 26.37 -7.60 18.17
CA GLN A 205 26.12 -6.98 19.47
C GLN A 205 27.42 -6.38 20.04
N GLY A 206 27.38 -5.09 20.40
CA GLY A 206 28.57 -4.32 20.77
C GLY A 206 29.14 -3.44 19.64
N GLY A 207 28.57 -3.50 18.43
CA GLY A 207 28.88 -2.62 17.31
C GLY A 207 30.01 -3.10 16.39
N HIS A 208 30.41 -4.36 16.46
CA HIS A 208 31.45 -4.90 15.59
C HIS A 208 30.91 -5.21 14.18
N GLU A 209 31.67 -4.82 13.15
CA GLU A 209 31.25 -5.04 11.76
C GLU A 209 31.42 -6.50 11.31
N LEU A 210 30.47 -6.97 10.51
CA LEU A 210 30.52 -8.29 9.88
C LEU A 210 31.42 -8.24 8.64
N SER A 211 32.68 -8.59 8.77
CA SER A 211 33.65 -8.47 7.66
C SER A 211 33.74 -9.69 6.74
N ARG A 212 33.25 -10.85 7.19
CA ARG A 212 33.41 -12.14 6.49
C ARG A 212 32.11 -12.76 5.98
N PHE A 213 31.00 -12.04 6.10
CA PHE A 213 29.67 -12.52 5.70
C PHE A 213 29.14 -11.69 4.53
N SER A 214 28.45 -12.38 3.63
CA SER A 214 27.52 -11.75 2.70
C SER A 214 26.17 -11.66 3.40
N TYR A 215 25.52 -10.51 3.33
CA TYR A 215 24.23 -10.32 3.98
C TYR A 215 23.33 -9.38 3.21
N ILE A 216 22.03 -9.49 3.48
CA ILE A 216 21.03 -8.50 3.08
C ILE A 216 20.19 -8.16 4.29
N VAL A 217 19.95 -6.86 4.46
CA VAL A 217 18.99 -6.31 5.40
C VAL A 217 17.76 -5.84 4.62
N ILE A 218 16.64 -6.51 4.84
CA ILE A 218 15.33 -6.10 4.34
C ILE A 218 14.62 -5.31 5.44
N HIS A 219 14.05 -4.18 5.09
CA HIS A 219 13.21 -3.38 5.97
C HIS A 219 11.75 -3.53 5.55
N VAL A 220 10.94 -4.11 6.43
CA VAL A 220 9.48 -4.15 6.36
C VAL A 220 8.94 -2.87 6.98
N GLN A 221 8.55 -1.94 6.13
CA GLN A 221 7.93 -0.68 6.56
C GLN A 221 6.42 -0.82 6.57
N THR A 222 5.77 -0.09 7.47
CA THR A 222 4.33 -0.20 7.72
C THR A 222 3.66 1.15 7.77
N LEU A 223 2.38 1.16 7.42
CA LEU A 223 1.52 2.33 7.41
C LEU A 223 0.11 1.86 7.81
N LYS A 224 -0.59 2.59 8.70
CA LYS A 224 -1.93 2.18 9.15
C LYS A 224 -2.96 2.23 8.01
N ARG A 225 -3.17 3.38 7.37
CA ARG A 225 -4.10 3.53 6.23
C ARG A 225 -3.55 4.57 5.26
N ARG A 226 -3.81 4.37 3.98
CA ARG A 226 -3.39 5.32 2.93
C ARG A 226 -4.30 6.54 2.89
N GLY A 227 -5.56 6.40 3.31
CA GLY A 227 -6.52 7.48 3.38
C GLY A 227 -7.24 7.73 2.06
N LEU A 228 -8.26 8.60 2.09
CA LEU A 228 -9.16 8.88 0.97
C LEU A 228 -8.44 9.47 -0.26
N GLU A 229 -7.31 10.14 -0.08
CA GLU A 229 -6.54 10.73 -1.18
C GLU A 229 -6.01 9.68 -2.14
N ALA A 230 -5.53 8.54 -1.62
CA ALA A 230 -5.04 7.44 -2.45
C ALA A 230 -6.16 6.73 -3.22
N VAL A 231 -7.42 6.85 -2.77
CA VAL A 231 -8.58 6.28 -3.46
C VAL A 231 -8.99 7.12 -4.66
N ARG A 232 -8.79 8.45 -4.61
CA ARG A 232 -9.26 9.37 -5.66
C ARG A 232 -8.56 9.19 -7.00
N GLU A 233 -7.34 8.66 -6.99
CA GLU A 233 -6.54 8.42 -8.20
C GLU A 233 -6.87 7.07 -8.88
N GLU A 234 -7.74 6.26 -8.27
CA GLU A 234 -8.11 4.94 -8.78
C GLU A 234 -9.44 5.00 -9.54
N ALA A 235 -9.58 4.17 -10.58
CA ALA A 235 -10.75 4.20 -11.47
C ALA A 235 -12.09 3.97 -10.74
N TRP A 236 -12.12 3.13 -9.71
CA TRP A 236 -13.32 2.92 -8.89
C TRP A 236 -13.60 4.09 -7.94
N GLY A 237 -12.56 4.79 -7.50
CA GLY A 237 -12.68 5.99 -6.67
C GLY A 237 -13.16 7.19 -7.47
N GLU A 238 -12.66 7.36 -8.70
CA GLU A 238 -13.18 8.34 -9.67
C GLU A 238 -14.67 8.10 -9.95
N LEU A 239 -15.06 6.85 -10.26
CA LEU A 239 -16.46 6.49 -10.46
C LEU A 239 -17.31 6.79 -9.21
N LEU A 240 -16.81 6.48 -8.01
CA LEU A 240 -17.51 6.80 -6.77
C LEU A 240 -17.72 8.31 -6.60
N GLN A 241 -16.72 9.13 -6.91
CA GLN A 241 -16.87 10.59 -6.86
C GLN A 241 -17.85 11.10 -7.92
N MET A 242 -17.73 10.63 -9.17
CA MET A 242 -18.66 11.00 -10.25
C MET A 242 -20.11 10.66 -9.88
N CYS A 243 -20.37 9.45 -9.39
CA CYS A 243 -21.72 9.04 -9.00
C CYS A 243 -22.23 9.81 -7.79
N LYS A 244 -21.34 10.16 -6.84
CA LYS A 244 -21.69 11.03 -5.72
C LYS A 244 -22.09 12.42 -6.24
N ASP A 245 -21.31 13.00 -7.14
CA ASP A 245 -21.56 14.32 -7.70
C ASP A 245 -22.82 14.32 -8.58
N GLU A 246 -23.12 13.26 -9.32
CA GLU A 246 -24.38 13.11 -10.06
C GLU A 246 -25.59 13.22 -9.13
N VAL A 247 -25.60 12.47 -8.02
CA VAL A 247 -26.71 12.46 -7.05
C VAL A 247 -26.78 13.75 -6.25
N LEU A 248 -25.63 14.34 -5.89
CA LEU A 248 -25.55 15.67 -5.29
C LEU A 248 -25.97 16.77 -6.29
N ASN A 249 -25.85 16.52 -7.58
CA ASN A 249 -26.37 17.26 -8.73
C ASN A 249 -27.90 17.37 -8.80
N VAL A 250 -28.62 16.33 -8.40
CA VAL A 250 -30.06 16.21 -8.67
C VAL A 250 -30.85 17.22 -7.82
N ILE A 251 -31.73 17.95 -8.50
CA ILE A 251 -32.75 18.79 -7.87
C ILE A 251 -33.95 17.89 -7.56
N ILE A 252 -34.16 17.59 -6.28
CA ILE A 252 -35.24 16.72 -5.82
C ILE A 252 -36.50 17.59 -5.67
N ARG A 253 -37.50 17.39 -6.52
CA ARG A 253 -38.77 18.14 -6.46
C ARG A 253 -39.89 17.32 -5.84
N ASP A 254 -39.85 16.01 -5.99
CA ASP A 254 -40.83 15.09 -5.45
C ASP A 254 -40.20 13.77 -4.93
N GLU A 255 -41.07 12.88 -4.44
CA GLU A 255 -40.69 11.55 -3.95
C GLU A 255 -40.20 10.61 -5.06
N ASP A 256 -40.68 10.80 -6.29
CA ASP A 256 -40.31 9.96 -7.43
C ASP A 256 -38.89 10.30 -7.91
N ASP A 257 -38.53 11.59 -7.99
CA ASP A 257 -37.17 12.10 -8.22
C ASP A 257 -36.19 11.54 -7.16
N ARG A 258 -36.63 11.54 -5.89
CA ARG A 258 -35.83 11.00 -4.78
C ARG A 258 -35.60 9.51 -4.96
N ARG A 259 -36.65 8.76 -5.32
CA ARG A 259 -36.58 7.32 -5.53
C ARG A 259 -35.71 6.98 -6.74
N GLU A 260 -35.81 7.73 -7.83
CA GLU A 260 -35.00 7.55 -9.03
C GLU A 260 -33.51 7.82 -8.74
N ALA A 261 -33.20 8.94 -8.07
CA ALA A 261 -31.83 9.27 -7.67
C ALA A 261 -31.24 8.20 -6.73
N PHE A 262 -32.04 7.68 -5.79
CA PHE A 262 -31.61 6.60 -4.91
C PHE A 262 -31.38 5.27 -5.65
N LEU A 263 -32.23 4.92 -6.61
CA LEU A 263 -32.05 3.72 -7.44
C LEU A 263 -30.83 3.84 -8.34
N GLN A 264 -30.59 5.02 -8.93
CA GLN A 264 -29.39 5.31 -9.72
C GLN A 264 -28.13 5.18 -8.86
N TRP A 265 -28.12 5.77 -7.66
CA TRP A 265 -27.03 5.62 -6.69
C TRP A 265 -26.75 4.15 -6.37
N LEU A 266 -27.78 3.37 -6.04
CA LEU A 266 -27.62 1.95 -5.71
C LEU A 266 -27.05 1.13 -6.87
N ASN A 267 -27.47 1.41 -8.11
CA ASN A 267 -26.96 0.73 -9.29
C ASN A 267 -25.49 1.06 -9.55
N ASN A 268 -25.12 2.33 -9.43
CA ASN A 268 -23.75 2.79 -9.56
C ASN A 268 -22.84 2.24 -8.46
N LEU A 269 -23.33 2.22 -7.22
CA LEU A 269 -22.60 1.68 -6.08
C LEU A 269 -22.34 0.16 -6.22
N LYS A 270 -23.26 -0.59 -6.84
CA LYS A 270 -23.00 -2.00 -7.19
C LYS A 270 -21.82 -2.12 -8.16
N GLN A 271 -21.72 -1.25 -9.17
CA GLN A 271 -20.60 -1.26 -10.11
C GLN A 271 -19.29 -0.90 -9.43
N VAL A 272 -19.27 0.15 -8.60
CA VAL A 272 -18.11 0.55 -7.78
C VAL A 272 -17.65 -0.61 -6.89
N ARG A 273 -18.57 -1.29 -6.18
CA ARG A 273 -18.24 -2.45 -5.35
C ARG A 273 -17.61 -3.60 -6.15
N VAL A 274 -18.09 -3.85 -7.37
CA VAL A 274 -17.53 -4.90 -8.24
C VAL A 274 -16.11 -4.52 -8.70
N MET A 275 -15.89 -3.26 -9.06
CA MET A 275 -14.56 -2.78 -9.46
C MET A 275 -13.57 -2.79 -8.30
N ALA A 276 -13.95 -2.21 -7.16
CA ALA A 276 -13.10 -2.15 -5.97
C ALA A 276 -12.74 -3.55 -5.42
N ARG A 277 -13.64 -4.53 -5.54
CA ARG A 277 -13.34 -5.94 -5.18
C ARG A 277 -12.34 -6.62 -6.11
N LYS A 278 -12.28 -6.20 -7.38
CA LYS A 278 -11.29 -6.73 -8.34
C LYS A 278 -9.90 -6.17 -8.06
N GLU A 279 -9.80 -5.00 -7.45
CA GLU A 279 -8.52 -4.43 -7.05
C GLU A 279 -7.99 -5.07 -5.77
N ARG A 280 -6.82 -5.71 -5.90
CA ARG A 280 -6.09 -6.30 -4.77
C ARG A 280 -5.22 -5.31 -4.03
N SER A 281 -5.15 -4.06 -4.50
CA SER A 281 -4.24 -3.02 -4.00
C SER A 281 -4.71 -2.35 -2.70
N PHE A 282 -5.99 -2.48 -2.32
CA PHE A 282 -6.59 -1.82 -1.15
C PHE A 282 -7.10 -2.81 -0.10
N LEU A 283 -7.18 -2.35 1.16
CA LEU A 283 -7.85 -3.10 2.22
C LEU A 283 -9.37 -3.09 2.03
N GLU A 284 -10.03 -4.24 2.22
CA GLU A 284 -11.49 -4.34 2.10
C GLU A 284 -12.22 -3.39 3.06
N ARG A 285 -11.68 -3.22 4.28
CA ARG A 285 -12.21 -2.28 5.27
C ARG A 285 -12.09 -0.83 4.83
N GLU A 286 -11.02 -0.47 4.12
CA GLU A 286 -10.83 0.89 3.62
C GLU A 286 -11.77 1.19 2.46
N VAL A 287 -11.96 0.23 1.55
CA VAL A 287 -12.99 0.31 0.50
C VAL A 287 -14.38 0.46 1.11
N ALA A 288 -14.73 -0.37 2.11
CA ALA A 288 -16.02 -0.31 2.78
C ALA A 288 -16.25 1.02 3.51
N ALA A 289 -15.23 1.52 4.23
CA ALA A 289 -15.30 2.80 4.92
C ALA A 289 -15.50 3.96 3.93
N THR A 290 -14.77 3.97 2.81
CA THR A 290 -14.89 5.02 1.79
C THR A 290 -16.28 5.03 1.13
N ILE A 291 -16.83 3.85 0.84
CA ILE A 291 -18.19 3.73 0.30
C ILE A 291 -19.24 4.15 1.35
N ALA A 292 -19.05 3.79 2.63
CA ALA A 292 -19.96 4.15 3.71
C ALA A 292 -20.00 5.67 3.92
N GLU A 293 -18.84 6.35 3.89
CA GLU A 293 -18.76 7.81 3.99
C GLU A 293 -19.53 8.50 2.85
N ALA A 294 -19.34 8.04 1.61
CA ALA A 294 -20.08 8.57 0.46
C ALA A 294 -21.60 8.30 0.59
N GLN A 295 -21.99 7.13 1.10
CA GLN A 295 -23.38 6.79 1.34
C GLN A 295 -24.02 7.70 2.40
N THR A 296 -23.33 7.99 3.51
CA THR A 296 -23.85 8.90 4.55
C THR A 296 -24.10 10.30 4.01
N ILE A 297 -23.21 10.83 3.17
CA ILE A 297 -23.38 12.15 2.54
C ILE A 297 -24.64 12.19 1.65
N ILE A 298 -24.86 11.12 0.87
CA ILE A 298 -26.02 11.03 -0.03
C ILE A 298 -27.31 10.84 0.76
N GLU A 299 -27.32 9.99 1.78
CA GLU A 299 -28.46 9.81 2.67
C GLU A 299 -28.86 11.14 3.33
N GLN A 300 -27.90 11.92 3.81
CA GLN A 300 -28.17 13.26 4.36
C GLN A 300 -28.84 14.18 3.33
N LYS A 301 -28.35 14.22 2.08
CA LYS A 301 -28.99 15.03 1.04
C LYS A 301 -30.40 14.55 0.72
N LEU A 302 -30.60 13.24 0.57
CA LEU A 302 -31.92 12.66 0.23
C LEU A 302 -32.94 12.78 1.38
N LEU A 303 -32.47 12.90 2.63
CA LEU A 303 -33.31 13.17 3.81
C LEU A 303 -33.66 14.66 3.96
N SER A 304 -32.82 15.57 3.47
CA SER A 304 -32.93 17.02 3.74
C SER A 304 -34.08 17.77 3.04
N SER A 305 -34.97 17.08 2.31
CA SER A 305 -36.13 17.71 1.66
C SER A 305 -37.38 17.81 2.54
N THR A 306 -37.40 17.20 3.73
CA THR A 306 -38.59 17.23 4.60
C THR A 306 -38.49 18.36 5.63
N THR A 307 -38.44 19.61 5.17
CA THR A 307 -39.19 20.63 5.92
C THR A 307 -40.66 20.28 5.72
N LEU A 308 -41.25 19.63 6.72
CA LEU A 308 -42.70 19.59 6.89
C LEU A 308 -43.16 21.05 6.94
N GLN A 309 -43.45 21.65 5.78
CA GLN A 309 -44.23 22.86 5.74
C GLN A 309 -45.56 22.47 6.38
N ALA A 310 -45.78 22.95 7.60
CA ALA A 310 -47.07 22.96 8.26
C ALA A 310 -48.01 23.89 7.46
N GLY A 311 -48.34 23.49 6.24
CA GLY A 311 -49.48 23.99 5.49
C GLY A 311 -50.70 23.45 6.20
N GLY A 312 -51.19 24.19 7.19
CA GLY A 312 -52.48 23.92 7.81
C GLY A 312 -53.53 23.86 6.70
N LEU A 313 -54.15 22.69 6.52
CA LEU A 313 -55.37 22.57 5.75
C LEU A 313 -56.42 23.46 6.43
N GLU A 314 -57.11 24.31 5.66
CA GLU A 314 -58.17 25.17 6.19
C GLU A 314 -59.36 24.34 6.72
N ASP A 315 -59.56 23.13 6.20
CA ASP A 315 -60.51 22.13 6.69
C ASP A 315 -59.81 20.76 6.85
N TYR A 316 -59.85 20.22 8.07
CA TYR A 316 -59.32 18.88 8.36
C TYR A 316 -60.39 17.82 8.08
N PRO A 317 -60.06 16.70 7.39
CA PRO A 317 -61.01 15.61 7.17
C PRO A 317 -61.50 15.01 8.49
N ASP A 318 -62.81 14.69 8.57
CA ASP A 318 -63.44 14.10 9.77
C ASP A 318 -62.75 12.80 10.24
N GLU A 319 -62.17 12.04 9.30
CA GLU A 319 -61.41 10.81 9.58
C GLU A 319 -60.20 11.04 10.50
N TRP A 320 -59.60 12.23 10.46
CA TRP A 320 -58.47 12.58 11.32
C TRP A 320 -58.90 12.88 12.74
N GLN A 321 -60.10 13.43 12.92
CA GLN A 321 -60.68 13.64 14.24
C GLN A 321 -60.89 12.30 14.95
N GLU A 322 -61.44 11.31 14.24
CA GLU A 322 -61.66 9.96 14.77
C GLU A 322 -60.34 9.23 15.06
N THR A 323 -59.37 9.32 14.15
CA THR A 323 -58.06 8.66 14.28
C THR A 323 -57.22 9.23 15.42
N LEU A 324 -57.26 10.56 15.61
CA LEU A 324 -56.49 11.25 16.65
C LEU A 324 -57.26 11.37 17.99
N GLY A 325 -58.51 10.92 18.04
CA GLY A 325 -59.30 10.82 19.27
C GLY A 325 -59.85 12.16 19.79
N TYR A 326 -59.98 13.18 18.94
CA TYR A 326 -60.56 14.48 19.33
C TYR A 326 -62.09 14.43 19.25
N ARG A 327 -62.79 15.11 20.18
CA ARG A 327 -64.26 15.00 20.27
C ARG A 327 -64.98 15.96 19.33
N THR A 328 -64.31 17.03 18.91
CA THR A 328 -64.86 18.00 17.96
C THR A 328 -63.82 18.44 16.94
N PRO A 329 -64.23 18.88 15.73
CA PRO A 329 -63.32 19.46 14.73
C PRO A 329 -62.60 20.71 15.24
N GLN A 330 -63.23 21.44 16.16
CA GLN A 330 -62.69 22.63 16.80
C GLN A 330 -61.54 22.31 17.78
N GLU A 331 -61.60 21.16 18.45
CA GLU A 331 -60.50 20.67 19.30
C GLU A 331 -59.30 20.27 18.46
N LEU A 332 -59.50 19.55 17.35
CA LEU A 332 -58.43 19.21 16.41
C LEU A 332 -57.77 20.47 15.84
N SER A 333 -58.57 21.46 15.42
CA SER A 333 -58.07 22.72 14.87
C SER A 333 -57.26 23.53 15.90
N ARG A 334 -57.66 23.50 17.18
CA ARG A 334 -56.87 24.13 18.27
C ARG A 334 -55.58 23.38 18.54
N ALA A 335 -55.62 22.05 18.62
CA ALA A 335 -54.42 21.24 18.85
C ALA A 335 -53.37 21.41 17.74
N VAL A 336 -53.81 21.51 16.48
CA VAL A 336 -52.90 21.76 15.35
C VAL A 336 -52.31 23.18 15.41
N ARG A 337 -53.10 24.18 15.84
CA ARG A 337 -52.61 25.54 16.05
C ARG A 337 -51.59 25.60 17.19
N ASP A 338 -51.87 24.97 18.32
CA ASP A 338 -50.96 24.91 19.46
C ASP A 338 -49.65 24.21 19.09
N TYR A 339 -49.71 23.16 18.26
CA TYR A 339 -48.53 22.51 17.71
C TYR A 339 -47.73 23.44 16.79
N LYS A 340 -48.40 24.19 15.92
CA LYS A 340 -47.76 25.17 15.03
C LYS A 340 -47.05 26.26 15.83
N ASP A 341 -47.73 26.82 16.84
CA ASP A 341 -47.16 27.85 17.72
C ASP A 341 -45.95 27.29 18.51
N ALA A 342 -46.00 26.03 18.95
CA ALA A 342 -44.88 25.37 19.62
C ALA A 342 -43.68 25.14 18.68
N VAL A 343 -43.92 24.78 17.42
CA VAL A 343 -42.86 24.62 16.40
C VAL A 343 -42.22 25.97 16.10
N GLU A 344 -43.00 27.02 15.84
CA GLU A 344 -42.48 28.37 15.58
C GLU A 344 -41.66 28.91 16.76
N LEU A 345 -42.11 28.65 18.00
CA LEU A 345 -41.39 29.03 19.21
C LEU A 345 -40.08 28.23 19.37
N SER A 346 -40.07 26.95 19.00
CA SER A 346 -38.85 26.12 19.01
C SER A 346 -37.82 26.58 17.97
N GLU A 347 -38.26 26.97 16.77
CA GLU A 347 -37.40 27.51 15.72
C GLU A 347 -36.79 28.85 16.15
N HIS A 348 -37.59 29.73 16.76
CA HIS A 348 -37.09 30.99 17.31
C HIS A 348 -36.07 30.79 18.44
N LEU A 349 -36.26 29.79 19.31
CA LEU A 349 -35.32 29.47 20.37
C LEU A 349 -34.02 28.88 19.81
N LEU A 350 -34.08 28.02 18.80
CA LEU A 350 -32.91 27.46 18.12
C LEU A 350 -32.08 28.56 17.44
N GLN A 351 -32.72 29.46 16.71
CA GLN A 351 -32.04 30.62 16.10
C GLN A 351 -31.36 31.52 17.14
N ARG A 352 -32.00 31.71 18.30
CA ARG A 352 -31.42 32.50 19.40
C ARG A 352 -30.24 31.78 20.05
N TYR A 353 -30.30 30.47 20.19
CA TYR A 353 -29.21 29.66 20.72
C TYR A 353 -27.99 29.63 19.79
N GLU A 354 -28.22 29.59 18.46
CA GLU A 354 -27.15 29.68 17.45
C GLU A 354 -26.47 31.06 17.44
N LEU A 355 -27.22 32.13 17.72
CA LEU A 355 -26.68 33.49 17.86
C LEU A 355 -25.86 33.67 19.15
N ASP A 356 -26.28 33.10 20.28
CA ASP A 356 -25.57 33.17 21.56
C ASP A 356 -24.32 32.25 21.60
N SER A 357 -24.26 31.22 20.75
CA SER A 357 -23.09 30.32 20.64
C SER A 357 -21.93 30.86 19.77
N ASN A 358 -22.15 31.99 19.09
CA ASN A 358 -21.17 32.66 18.21
C ASN A 358 -20.65 34.00 18.78
N GLN A 359 -20.89 34.29 20.06
CA GLN A 359 -20.17 35.28 20.86
C GLN A 359 -19.21 34.58 21.82
#